data_AF-A0A2T0GSZ7-F1
#
_entry.id   AF-A0A2T0GSZ7-F1
#
_cell.length_a   1.000
_cell.length_b   1.000
_cell.length_c   1.000
_cell.angle_alpha   90.00
_cell.angle_beta   90.00
_cell.angle_gamma   90.00
#
_symmetry.space_group_name_H-M   'P 1'
#
loop_
_entity.id
_entity.type
_entity.pdbx_description
1 polymer ?
#
loop_
_entity_poly.entity_id
_entity_poly.type
_entity_poly.pdbx_seq_one_letter_code
_entity_poly.pdbx_strand_id
1 'polypeptide(L)'
;MGAALTGATACSPSGGTENSPETSSPTSSENSLASVDPCTVLSETELKSFGLKIPGKSKSTLPWTSGCSYKGDPVRLSLVTNTRETVASAEQKDTWATFERTTVHDRAAATAITKGSTQARICEVMFDAGNGMIQVQVSEPRLPDDVDECAEALKIAKKVEPKVPEPS
;
A
#
# COMPACT_ATOMS: atom_id res chain seq x y z
N MET A 1 -69.52 -25.31 -0.37
CA MET A 1 -70.19 -24.02 -0.13
C MET A 1 -69.17 -22.96 -0.48
N GLY A 2 -69.12 -22.42 -1.70
CA GLY A 2 -69.96 -21.34 -2.25
C GLY A 2 -69.25 -20.00 -1.96
N ALA A 3 -69.01 -19.05 -2.86
CA ALA A 3 -69.34 -18.86 -4.26
C ALA A 3 -68.31 -17.90 -4.90
N ALA A 4 -68.23 -17.91 -6.24
CA ALA A 4 -67.42 -17.02 -7.06
C ALA A 4 -67.98 -15.59 -7.12
N LEU A 5 -67.18 -14.62 -7.59
CA LEU A 5 -67.60 -13.61 -8.57
C LEU A 5 -66.39 -12.97 -9.28
N THR A 6 -66.58 -12.85 -10.59
CA THR A 6 -65.72 -12.41 -11.70
C THR A 6 -65.45 -10.90 -11.74
N GLY A 7 -64.29 -10.52 -12.29
CA GLY A 7 -64.03 -9.18 -12.85
C GLY A 7 -63.18 -9.30 -14.12
N ALA A 8 -63.68 -8.78 -15.24
CA ALA A 8 -63.17 -8.96 -16.59
C ALA A 8 -62.19 -7.85 -17.04
N THR A 9 -61.19 -8.28 -17.83
CA THR A 9 -60.54 -7.65 -19.00
C THR A 9 -60.38 -6.13 -19.09
N ALA A 10 -59.13 -5.68 -19.19
CA ALA A 10 -58.71 -4.69 -20.17
C ALA A 10 -57.24 -4.93 -20.59
N CYS A 11 -57.04 -5.49 -21.78
CA CYS A 11 -55.77 -5.39 -22.50
C CYS A 11 -55.85 -4.16 -23.41
N SER A 12 -54.88 -3.25 -23.31
CA SER A 12 -54.30 -2.61 -24.49
C SER A 12 -52.82 -2.30 -24.24
N PRO A 13 -51.95 -2.57 -25.22
CA PRO A 13 -50.50 -2.49 -25.09
C PRO A 13 -50.02 -1.07 -25.43
N SER A 14 -48.94 -0.60 -24.79
CA SER A 14 -47.94 0.31 -25.38
C SER A 14 -46.93 0.75 -24.33
N GLY A 15 -45.64 0.53 -24.63
CA GLY A 15 -44.53 1.23 -23.99
C GLY A 15 -43.98 0.54 -22.75
N GLY A 16 -43.08 -0.42 -22.95
CA GLY A 16 -42.19 -0.87 -21.88
C GLY A 16 -41.31 0.29 -21.41
N THR A 17 -41.66 0.85 -20.26
CA THR A 17 -40.75 1.65 -19.43
C THR A 17 -40.47 0.83 -18.18
N GLU A 18 -39.69 -0.23 -18.35
CA GLU A 18 -38.91 -0.78 -17.24
C GLU A 18 -37.70 0.12 -17.06
N ASN A 19 -37.90 1.26 -16.40
CA ASN A 19 -36.79 1.89 -15.67
C ASN A 19 -36.50 0.98 -14.47
N SER A 20 -35.79 -0.11 -14.78
CA SER A 20 -35.02 -0.84 -13.80
C SER A 20 -34.20 0.20 -13.04
N PRO A 21 -34.21 0.22 -11.68
CA PRO A 21 -33.17 0.94 -10.99
C PRO A 21 -31.87 0.27 -11.42
N GLU A 22 -31.12 0.92 -12.30
CA GLU A 22 -29.71 0.63 -12.47
C GLU A 22 -29.15 0.61 -11.06
N THR A 23 -28.89 -0.61 -10.59
CA THR A 23 -28.02 -0.83 -9.46
C THR A 23 -26.71 -0.27 -9.95
N SER A 24 -26.47 1.01 -9.66
CA SER A 24 -25.15 1.62 -9.74
C SER A 24 -24.29 0.70 -8.89
N SER A 25 -23.60 -0.20 -9.57
CA SER A 25 -22.51 -0.95 -8.97
C SER A 25 -21.66 0.09 -8.28
N PRO A 26 -21.29 -0.08 -6.99
CA PRO A 26 -20.40 0.87 -6.36
C PRO A 26 -19.20 0.98 -7.29
N THR A 27 -18.96 2.18 -7.85
CA THR A 27 -17.71 2.50 -8.51
C THR A 27 -16.65 2.04 -7.52
N SER A 28 -15.97 0.93 -7.87
CA SER A 28 -14.90 0.38 -7.06
C SER A 28 -14.01 1.57 -6.77
N SER A 29 -13.96 1.99 -5.51
CA SER A 29 -13.21 3.17 -5.07
C SER A 29 -11.85 3.07 -5.74
N GLU A 30 -11.56 3.95 -6.69
CA GLU A 30 -10.34 3.84 -7.47
C GLU A 30 -9.19 3.79 -6.46
N ASN A 31 -8.38 2.74 -6.55
CA ASN A 31 -7.33 2.51 -5.60
C ASN A 31 -6.28 3.61 -5.79
N SER A 32 -6.36 4.67 -4.98
CA SER A 32 -5.51 5.85 -5.10
C SER A 32 -4.03 5.51 -4.95
N LEU A 33 -3.70 4.44 -4.22
CA LEU A 33 -2.35 3.93 -4.08
C LEU A 33 -1.82 3.27 -5.37
N ALA A 34 -2.69 2.67 -6.20
CA ALA A 34 -2.29 2.04 -7.45
C ALA A 34 -1.71 3.03 -8.48
N SER A 35 -2.05 4.31 -8.36
CA SER A 35 -1.51 5.39 -9.20
C SER A 35 -0.16 5.92 -8.73
N VAL A 36 0.33 5.50 -7.55
CA VAL A 36 1.62 5.93 -7.01
C VAL A 36 2.74 5.16 -7.67
N ASP A 37 3.67 5.87 -8.35
CA ASP A 37 4.92 5.28 -8.82
C ASP A 37 6.02 5.41 -7.74
N PRO A 38 6.44 4.30 -7.10
CA PRO A 38 7.45 4.31 -6.03
C PRO A 38 8.80 4.90 -6.45
N CYS A 39 9.13 4.93 -7.75
CA CYS A 39 10.39 5.49 -8.22
C CYS A 39 10.40 7.03 -8.26
N THR A 40 9.24 7.66 -8.13
CA THR A 40 9.07 9.13 -8.23
C THR A 40 8.67 9.79 -6.93
N VAL A 41 8.30 9.01 -5.90
CA VAL A 41 7.84 9.55 -4.60
C VAL A 41 8.92 10.40 -3.92
N LEU A 42 10.18 10.01 -4.01
CA LEU A 42 11.30 10.81 -3.51
C LEU A 42 11.96 11.56 -4.67
N SER A 43 12.21 12.86 -4.48
CA SER A 43 12.96 13.66 -5.42
C SER A 43 14.43 13.23 -5.46
N GLU A 44 15.15 13.56 -6.53
CA GLU A 44 16.58 13.28 -6.62
C GLU A 44 17.38 13.88 -5.46
N THR A 45 17.02 15.10 -5.02
CA THR A 45 17.70 15.78 -3.92
C THR A 45 17.52 15.02 -2.61
N GLU A 46 16.32 14.52 -2.34
CA GLU A 46 16.04 13.71 -1.15
C GLU A 46 16.78 12.37 -1.22
N LEU A 47 16.72 11.67 -2.36
CA LEU A 47 17.46 10.42 -2.56
C LEU A 47 18.96 10.61 -2.32
N LYS A 48 19.57 11.67 -2.88
CA LYS A 48 20.99 12.00 -2.66
C LYS A 48 21.27 12.34 -1.19
N SER A 49 20.35 13.01 -0.49
CA SER A 49 20.51 13.33 0.95
C SER A 49 20.55 12.10 1.85
N PHE A 50 19.99 10.97 1.38
CA PHE A 50 20.05 9.66 2.04
C PHE A 50 21.24 8.81 1.55
N GLY A 51 22.16 9.36 0.75
CA GLY A 51 23.28 8.60 0.18
C GLY A 51 22.89 7.62 -0.92
N LEU A 52 21.69 7.76 -1.49
CA LEU A 52 21.17 6.88 -2.54
C LEU A 52 21.60 7.34 -3.93
N LYS A 53 21.92 6.37 -4.78
CA LYS A 53 22.30 6.54 -6.16
C LYS A 53 21.06 6.49 -7.06
N ILE A 54 21.01 7.44 -7.99
CA ILE A 54 20.00 7.53 -9.04
C ILE A 54 20.57 7.01 -10.38
N PRO A 55 19.71 6.54 -11.31
CA PRO A 55 18.28 6.30 -11.14
C PRO A 55 18.01 5.05 -10.29
N GLY A 56 16.81 4.99 -9.70
CA GLY A 56 16.29 3.77 -9.08
C GLY A 56 15.99 2.69 -10.10
N LYS A 57 15.76 1.46 -9.63
CA LYS A 57 15.34 0.33 -10.45
C LYS A 57 13.93 -0.10 -10.07
N SER A 58 12.99 0.07 -11.00
CA SER A 58 11.62 -0.41 -10.84
C SER A 58 11.59 -1.92 -10.65
N LYS A 59 10.68 -2.39 -9.81
CA LYS A 59 10.38 -3.79 -9.55
C LYS A 59 8.88 -3.93 -9.44
N SER A 60 8.26 -4.71 -10.31
CA SER A 60 6.90 -5.18 -10.11
C SER A 60 6.88 -6.66 -10.41
N THR A 61 6.65 -7.46 -9.38
CA THR A 61 6.59 -8.92 -9.49
C THR A 61 5.15 -9.42 -9.49
N LEU A 62 4.23 -8.65 -8.89
CA LEU A 62 2.82 -8.99 -8.76
C LEU A 62 1.95 -7.78 -9.16
N PRO A 63 0.75 -7.99 -9.75
CA PRO A 63 -0.13 -6.90 -10.18
C PRO A 63 -0.55 -5.92 -9.08
N TRP A 64 -0.53 -6.37 -7.82
CA TRP A 64 -0.89 -5.56 -6.65
C TRP A 64 0.32 -4.97 -5.92
N THR A 65 1.53 -5.15 -6.45
CA THR A 65 2.75 -4.58 -5.88
C THR A 65 3.56 -3.85 -6.94
N SER A 66 3.94 -2.62 -6.66
CA SER A 66 4.95 -1.90 -7.43
C SER A 66 6.04 -1.44 -6.48
N GLY A 67 7.29 -1.42 -6.92
CA GLY A 67 8.40 -1.03 -6.10
C GLY A 67 9.54 -0.38 -6.88
N CYS A 68 10.42 0.29 -6.14
CA CYS A 68 11.64 0.88 -6.65
C CYS A 68 12.79 0.64 -5.69
N SER A 69 13.89 0.08 -6.18
CA SER A 69 15.09 -0.14 -5.39
C SER A 69 16.21 0.82 -5.78
N TYR A 70 16.86 1.40 -4.78
CA TYR A 70 18.01 2.27 -4.91
C TYR A 70 19.22 1.63 -4.23
N LYS A 71 20.37 1.70 -4.91
CA LYS A 71 21.66 1.41 -4.27
C LYS A 71 22.10 2.65 -3.53
N GLY A 72 22.87 2.49 -2.47
CA GLY A 72 23.47 3.64 -1.78
C GLY A 72 24.57 3.22 -0.83
N ASP A 73 25.06 4.23 -0.13
CA ASP A 73 26.11 4.17 0.86
C ASP A 73 25.81 5.26 1.91
N PRO A 74 25.55 4.92 3.18
CA PRO A 74 25.71 3.60 3.80
C PRO A 74 24.57 2.60 3.50
N VAL A 75 23.39 3.07 3.11
CA VAL A 75 22.17 2.24 3.02
C VAL A 75 21.74 1.92 1.59
N ARG A 76 20.97 0.85 1.42
CA ARG A 76 20.12 0.62 0.24
C ARG A 76 18.66 0.79 0.63
N LEU A 77 17.85 1.23 -0.31
CA LEU A 77 16.41 1.46 -0.12
C LEU A 77 15.61 0.62 -1.10
N SER A 78 14.50 0.05 -0.65
CA SER A 78 13.40 -0.40 -1.50
C SER A 78 12.11 0.24 -1.02
N LEU A 79 11.45 1.00 -1.90
CA LEU A 79 10.09 1.49 -1.68
C LEU A 79 9.14 0.54 -2.38
N VAL A 80 8.11 0.07 -1.70
CA VAL A 80 7.09 -0.82 -2.26
C VAL A 80 5.71 -0.29 -1.90
N THR A 81 4.82 -0.26 -2.89
CA THR A 81 3.38 -0.08 -2.72
C THR A 81 2.74 -1.46 -2.74
N ASN A 82 1.82 -1.72 -1.83
CA ASN A 82 1.00 -2.93 -1.82
C ASN A 82 -0.47 -2.54 -1.71
N THR A 83 -1.24 -2.87 -2.74
CA THR A 83 -2.64 -2.47 -2.86
C THR A 83 -3.64 -3.47 -2.26
N ARG A 84 -3.16 -4.57 -1.68
CA ARG A 84 -3.99 -5.63 -1.07
C ARG A 84 -3.79 -5.77 0.43
N GLU A 85 -2.75 -5.19 0.96
CA GLU A 85 -2.36 -5.35 2.36
C GLU A 85 -2.35 -4.00 3.05
N THR A 86 -2.82 -4.00 4.29
CA THR A 86 -2.65 -2.94 5.28
C THR A 86 -1.67 -3.40 6.36
N VAL A 87 -1.19 -2.47 7.18
CA VAL A 87 -0.37 -2.77 8.36
C VAL A 87 -1.05 -3.81 9.26
N ALA A 88 -2.37 -3.68 9.47
CA ALA A 88 -3.14 -4.62 10.28
C ALA A 88 -3.19 -6.04 9.69
N SER A 89 -3.26 -6.17 8.36
CA SER A 89 -3.20 -7.47 7.70
C SER A 89 -1.78 -8.04 7.68
N ALA A 90 -0.77 -7.19 7.57
CA ALA A 90 0.64 -7.58 7.56
C ALA A 90 1.05 -8.20 8.89
N GLU A 91 0.58 -7.66 10.02
CA GLU A 91 0.86 -8.19 11.36
C GLU A 91 0.44 -9.65 11.57
N GLN A 92 -0.60 -10.10 10.87
CA GLN A 92 -1.12 -11.46 11.00
C GLN A 92 -0.21 -12.51 10.34
N LYS A 93 0.84 -12.09 9.63
CA LYS A 93 1.75 -13.00 8.93
C LYS A 93 2.78 -13.59 9.88
N ASP A 94 3.03 -14.89 9.72
CA ASP A 94 4.11 -15.61 10.44
C ASP A 94 5.50 -15.41 9.80
N THR A 95 5.67 -14.39 8.94
CA THR A 95 6.96 -14.12 8.28
C THR A 95 7.90 -13.26 9.11
N TRP A 96 7.40 -12.61 10.17
CA TRP A 96 8.15 -11.64 10.96
C TRP A 96 8.94 -12.31 12.09
N ALA A 97 10.19 -11.91 12.25
CA ALA A 97 10.95 -12.15 13.48
C ALA A 97 10.53 -11.13 14.55
N THR A 98 10.33 -9.87 14.13
CA THR A 98 9.85 -8.77 14.95
C THR A 98 8.82 -7.98 14.16
N PHE A 99 7.73 -7.59 14.80
CA PHE A 99 6.73 -6.67 14.27
C PHE A 99 6.26 -5.77 15.40
N GLU A 100 6.58 -4.48 15.33
CA GLU A 100 6.30 -3.51 16.37
C GLU A 100 5.41 -2.41 15.79
N ARG A 101 4.19 -2.28 16.34
CA ARG A 101 3.29 -1.19 15.97
C ARG A 101 3.88 0.16 16.37
N THR A 102 3.72 1.14 15.50
CA THR A 102 4.17 2.52 15.70
C THR A 102 3.28 3.47 14.90
N THR A 103 3.73 4.71 14.72
CA THR A 103 3.13 5.64 13.77
C THR A 103 4.18 6.27 12.87
N VAL A 104 3.78 6.57 11.63
CA VAL A 104 4.49 7.50 10.75
C VAL A 104 3.62 8.74 10.68
N HIS A 105 4.06 9.80 11.37
CA HIS A 105 3.18 10.93 11.72
C HIS A 105 1.93 10.42 12.45
N ASP A 106 0.74 10.67 11.89
CA ASP A 106 -0.55 10.27 12.48
C ASP A 106 -1.12 8.99 11.85
N ARG A 107 -0.36 8.32 10.96
CA ARG A 107 -0.79 7.09 10.29
C ARG A 107 -0.38 5.84 11.04
N ALA A 108 -1.28 4.84 11.04
CA ALA A 108 -0.96 3.51 11.53
C ALA A 108 0.25 2.95 10.78
N ALA A 109 1.24 2.48 11.55
CA ALA A 109 2.49 1.99 11.02
C ALA A 109 3.04 0.83 11.83
N ALA A 110 4.05 0.16 11.28
CA ALA A 110 4.84 -0.82 12.01
C ALA A 110 6.29 -0.81 11.54
N THR A 111 7.19 -1.08 12.46
CA THR A 111 8.56 -1.47 12.15
C THR A 111 8.63 -3.00 12.21
N ALA A 112 9.23 -3.63 11.20
CA ALA A 112 9.29 -5.08 11.11
C ALA A 112 10.64 -5.59 10.58
N ILE A 113 11.00 -6.78 11.02
CA ILE A 113 12.16 -7.54 10.53
C ILE A 113 11.65 -8.92 10.11
N THR A 114 11.90 -9.30 8.86
CA THR A 114 11.53 -10.62 8.34
C THR A 114 12.43 -11.72 8.94
N LYS A 115 11.88 -12.90 9.20
CA LYS A 115 12.64 -14.08 9.65
C LYS A 115 13.79 -14.36 8.68
N GLY A 116 15.01 -14.48 9.21
CA GLY A 116 16.23 -14.70 8.43
C GLY A 116 16.92 -13.42 7.94
N SER A 117 16.32 -12.24 8.14
CA SER A 117 16.89 -10.95 7.73
C SER A 117 17.66 -10.23 8.83
N THR A 118 17.66 -10.73 10.07
CA THR A 118 18.36 -10.12 11.21
C THR A 118 19.86 -9.97 10.96
N GLN A 119 20.50 -10.97 10.36
CA GLN A 119 21.94 -10.91 10.03
C GLN A 119 22.22 -10.01 8.82
N ALA A 120 21.20 -9.77 7.98
CA ALA A 120 21.31 -8.94 6.80
C ALA A 120 21.06 -7.45 7.08
N ARG A 121 20.79 -7.08 8.35
CA ARG A 121 20.49 -5.70 8.79
C ARG A 121 19.44 -5.04 7.91
N ILE A 122 18.34 -5.76 7.71
CA ILE A 122 17.21 -5.31 6.91
C ILE A 122 16.09 -4.99 7.86
N CYS A 123 15.59 -3.76 7.76
CA CYS A 123 14.41 -3.34 8.48
C CYS A 123 13.40 -2.69 7.53
N GLU A 124 12.14 -2.89 7.88
CA GLU A 124 11.01 -2.45 7.10
C GLU A 124 10.16 -1.54 7.97
N VAL A 125 9.80 -0.37 7.45
CA VAL A 125 8.73 0.46 8.01
C VAL A 125 7.55 0.42 7.06
N MET A 126 6.42 -0.05 7.57
CA MET A 126 5.15 -0.11 6.85
C MET A 126 4.21 0.95 7.40
N PHE A 127 3.45 1.61 6.54
CA PHE A 127 2.36 2.50 6.96
C PHE A 127 1.21 2.48 5.96
N ASP A 128 -0.02 2.67 6.44
CA ASP A 128 -1.22 2.64 5.60
C ASP A 128 -1.30 3.88 4.69
N ALA A 129 -1.70 3.66 3.44
CA ALA A 129 -1.86 4.70 2.43
C ALA A 129 -2.89 4.29 1.38
N GLY A 130 -3.85 5.17 1.07
CA GLY A 130 -5.04 4.78 0.30
C GLY A 130 -5.71 3.56 0.94
N ASN A 131 -6.06 2.57 0.12
CA ASN A 131 -6.64 1.31 0.56
C ASN A 131 -5.60 0.16 0.66
N GLY A 132 -4.33 0.49 0.87
CA GLY A 132 -3.23 -0.45 1.01
C GLY A 132 -2.14 0.07 1.94
N MET A 133 -0.89 -0.30 1.67
CA MET A 133 0.26 0.13 2.47
C MET A 133 1.48 0.46 1.61
N ILE A 134 2.31 1.34 2.15
CA ILE A 134 3.69 1.55 1.71
C ILE A 134 4.62 0.77 2.62
N GLN A 135 5.63 0.15 2.03
CA GLN A 135 6.73 -0.51 2.73
C GLN A 135 8.04 0.17 2.33
N VAL A 136 8.75 0.68 3.33
CA VAL A 136 10.06 1.29 3.23
C VAL A 136 11.09 0.32 3.81
N GLN A 137 11.77 -0.40 2.94
CA GLN A 137 12.80 -1.36 3.34
C GLN A 137 14.17 -0.73 3.22
N VAL A 138 14.91 -0.68 4.32
CA VAL A 138 16.30 -0.25 4.35
C VAL A 138 17.18 -1.44 4.69
N SER A 139 18.32 -1.53 4.03
CA SER A 139 19.35 -2.51 4.36
C SER A 139 20.72 -1.86 4.38
N GLU A 140 21.58 -2.31 5.28
CA GLU A 140 22.96 -1.84 5.40
C GLU A 140 23.95 -2.84 4.77
N PRO A 141 24.38 -2.62 3.52
CA PRO A 141 25.30 -3.53 2.83
C PRO A 141 26.74 -3.49 3.35
N ARG A 142 27.13 -2.50 4.17
CA ARG A 142 28.48 -2.40 4.73
C ARG A 142 28.41 -2.22 6.23
N LEU A 143 29.21 -3.01 6.93
CA LEU A 143 29.54 -2.81 8.34
C LEU A 143 30.60 -1.70 8.38
N PRO A 144 30.30 -0.57 9.05
CA PRO A 144 30.45 -0.51 10.50
C PRO A 144 29.13 -0.31 11.26
N ASP A 145 29.17 -0.58 12.57
CA ASP A 145 28.03 -0.72 13.51
C ASP A 145 27.32 0.61 13.91
N ASP A 146 27.38 1.67 13.11
CA ASP A 146 26.92 3.01 13.53
C ASP A 146 25.60 3.49 12.90
N VAL A 147 25.02 2.70 11.98
CA VAL A 147 23.72 3.00 11.39
C VAL A 147 22.67 2.02 11.94
N ASP A 148 21.50 2.56 12.26
CA ASP A 148 20.32 1.79 12.68
C ASP A 148 19.38 1.73 11.48
N GLU A 149 19.24 0.53 10.90
CA GLU A 149 18.49 0.31 9.68
C GLU A 149 17.00 0.68 9.83
N CYS A 150 16.44 0.50 11.03
CA CYS A 150 15.06 0.82 11.35
C CYS A 150 14.86 2.31 11.55
N ALA A 151 15.81 2.98 12.20
CA ALA A 151 15.77 4.43 12.37
C ALA A 151 15.87 5.15 11.02
N GLU A 152 16.73 4.70 10.10
CA GLU A 152 16.84 5.29 8.77
C GLU A 152 15.61 4.96 7.91
N ALA A 153 15.07 3.73 7.99
CA ALA A 153 13.79 3.39 7.36
C ALA A 153 12.65 4.31 7.84
N LEU A 154 12.56 4.59 9.14
CA LEU A 154 11.53 5.46 9.70
C LEU A 154 11.69 6.91 9.23
N LYS A 155 12.91 7.41 9.16
CA LYS A 155 13.21 8.76 8.66
C LYS A 155 12.81 8.90 7.18
N ILE A 156 13.08 7.89 6.36
CA ILE A 156 12.64 7.85 4.96
C ILE A 156 11.11 7.75 4.89
N ALA A 157 10.48 6.90 5.68
CA ALA A 157 9.02 6.76 5.72
C ALA A 157 8.32 8.09 6.02
N LYS A 158 8.83 8.88 6.98
CA LYS A 158 8.34 10.24 7.27
C LYS A 158 8.47 11.22 6.10
N LYS A 159 9.38 10.99 5.15
CA LYS A 159 9.48 11.79 3.91
C LYS A 159 8.58 11.30 2.79
N VAL A 160 8.24 10.03 2.81
CA VAL A 160 7.37 9.38 1.81
C VAL A 160 5.90 9.62 2.13
N GLU A 161 5.52 9.52 3.41
CA GLU A 161 4.13 9.64 3.89
C GLU A 161 3.35 10.85 3.34
N PRO A 162 3.86 12.10 3.38
CA PRO A 162 3.07 13.25 2.94
C PRO A 162 2.92 13.34 1.41
N LYS A 163 3.48 12.38 0.66
CA LYS A 163 3.49 12.35 -0.81
C LYS A 163 2.68 11.19 -1.38
N VAL A 164 2.07 10.40 -0.50
CA VAL A 164 1.19 9.30 -0.87
C VAL A 164 -0.21 9.58 -0.32
N PRO A 165 -1.27 8.98 -0.92
CA PRO A 165 -2.64 9.22 -0.50
C PRO A 165 -2.86 8.92 0.98
N GLU A 166 -3.73 9.70 1.62
CA GLU A 166 -4.24 9.40 2.96
C GLU A 166 -4.89 8.00 3.01
N PRO A 167 -4.83 7.28 4.14
CA PRO A 167 -5.50 6.01 4.30
C PRO A 167 -7.04 6.19 4.21
N SER A 168 -7.72 5.20 3.61
CA SER A 168 -9.19 5.19 3.41
C SER A 168 -9.97 4.61 4.57
#